data_AF-A0A944II67-F1
#
_entry.id   AF-A0A944II67-F1
#
_cell.length_a   1.000
_cell.length_b   1.000
_cell.length_c   1.000
_cell.angle_alpha   90.00
_cell.angle_beta   90.00
_cell.angle_gamma   90.00
#
_symmetry.space_group_name_H-M   'P 1'
#
loop_
_entity.id
_entity.type
_entity.pdbx_description
1 polymer ?
#
loop_
_entity_poly.entity_id
_entity_poly.type
_entity_poly.pdbx_seq_one_letter_code
_entity_poly.pdbx_strand_id
1 'polypeptide(L)'
;MARRLVSDDKQMYRVLVVRRQRRDNPEWEQGNINSPRFFWDGPEYTTAYGPYNAIGTARGQLTHHTVDVYGEPMKDVVSGCIQRAHTTWEDVE
;
A
#
# COMPACT_ATOMS: atom_id res chain seq x y z
N MET A 1 -17.82 -25.87 14.64
CA MET A 1 -18.07 -25.52 13.22
C MET A 1 -18.84 -24.22 13.15
N ALA A 2 -18.20 -23.15 12.67
CA ALA A 2 -18.86 -21.88 12.41
C ALA A 2 -18.96 -21.69 10.89
N ARG A 3 -20.17 -21.75 10.33
CA ARG A 3 -20.43 -21.25 8.98
C ARG A 3 -20.47 -19.72 9.06
N ARG A 4 -19.62 -19.04 8.30
CA ARG A 4 -19.73 -17.59 8.09
C ARG A 4 -20.02 -17.32 6.62
N LEU A 5 -21.29 -17.00 6.34
CA LEU A 5 -21.74 -16.49 5.05
C LEU A 5 -21.24 -15.06 4.86
N VAL A 6 -20.42 -14.79 3.85
CA VAL A 6 -20.18 -13.41 3.36
C VAL A 6 -20.09 -13.42 1.83
N SER A 7 -21.27 -13.22 1.22
CA SER A 7 -21.59 -12.93 -0.20
C SER A 7 -20.56 -13.21 -1.29
N ASP A 8 -20.82 -14.26 -2.09
CA ASP A 8 -20.13 -14.52 -3.36
C ASP A 8 -20.38 -13.44 -4.45
N ASP A 9 -21.31 -12.49 -4.26
CA ASP A 9 -21.71 -11.52 -5.29
C ASP A 9 -21.30 -10.05 -5.06
N LYS A 10 -20.79 -9.68 -3.88
CA LYS A 10 -20.43 -8.26 -3.65
C LYS A 10 -19.04 -7.99 -4.19
N GLN A 11 -18.94 -6.98 -5.06
CA GLN A 11 -17.65 -6.49 -5.55
C GLN A 11 -16.78 -6.04 -4.36
N MET A 12 -15.65 -6.71 -4.18
CA MET A 12 -14.66 -6.37 -3.18
C MET A 12 -13.51 -5.62 -3.82
N TYR A 13 -12.85 -4.76 -3.04
CA TYR A 13 -11.79 -3.87 -3.51
C TYR A 13 -10.57 -4.02 -2.61
N ARG A 14 -9.37 -4.08 -3.19
CA ARG A 14 -8.11 -3.97 -2.45
C ARG A 14 -7.37 -2.72 -2.88
N VAL A 15 -6.64 -2.13 -1.95
CA VAL A 15 -5.71 -1.05 -2.23
C VAL A 15 -4.32 -1.67 -2.37
N LEU A 16 -3.64 -1.40 -3.47
CA LEU A 16 -2.22 -1.70 -3.63
C LEU A 16 -1.43 -0.40 -3.52
N VAL A 17 -0.41 -0.38 -2.67
CA VAL A 17 0.52 0.74 -2.55
C VAL A 17 1.92 0.21 -2.87
N VAL A 18 2.54 0.78 -3.90
CA VAL A 18 3.94 0.51 -4.22
C VAL A 18 4.78 1.46 -3.40
N ARG A 19 5.61 0.87 -2.53
CA ARG A 19 6.54 1.59 -1.68
C ARG A 19 7.96 1.31 -2.14
N ARG A 20 8.83 2.26 -1.88
CA ARG A 20 10.27 2.12 -2.06
C ARG A 20 10.91 1.92 -0.70
N GLN A 21 11.60 0.79 -0.54
CA GLN A 21 12.37 0.59 0.68
C GLN A 21 13.47 1.64 0.73
N ARG A 22 13.50 2.44 1.80
CA ARG A 22 14.67 3.26 2.07
C ARG A 22 15.81 2.31 2.38
N ARG A 23 16.91 2.39 1.64
CA ARG A 23 18.14 1.76 2.12
C ARG A 23 18.53 2.50 3.40
N ASP A 24 18.91 1.74 4.42
CA ASP A 24 19.52 2.26 5.64
C ASP A 24 20.87 2.89 5.28
N ASN A 25 20.84 4.08 4.67
CA ASN A 25 22.03 4.88 4.46
C ASN A 25 22.08 5.93 5.58
N PRO A 26 23.00 5.79 6.55
CA PRO A 26 23.16 6.76 7.62
C PRO A 26 23.48 8.17 7.10
N GLU A 27 23.98 8.31 5.86
CA GLU A 27 24.22 9.60 5.22
C GLU A 27 22.95 10.33 4.77
N TRP A 28 21.79 9.67 4.75
CA TRP A 28 20.50 10.31 4.45
C TRP A 28 20.11 11.32 5.53
N GLU A 29 20.39 11.01 6.80
CA GLU A 29 20.20 11.97 7.90
C GLU A 29 21.18 13.15 7.82
N GLN A 30 22.32 12.96 7.14
CA GLN A 30 23.34 14.00 6.94
C GLN A 30 23.17 14.84 5.67
N GLY A 31 22.15 14.57 4.84
CA GLY A 31 21.77 15.45 3.74
C GLY A 31 22.86 15.65 2.67
N ASN A 32 23.61 14.60 2.33
CA ASN A 32 24.65 14.69 1.30
C ASN A 32 24.01 14.85 -0.09
N ILE A 33 23.76 16.11 -0.48
CA ILE A 33 23.09 16.55 -1.72
C ILE A 33 23.75 16.05 -3.02
N ASN A 34 24.98 15.53 -2.93
CA ASN A 34 25.80 15.16 -4.08
C ASN A 34 25.77 13.68 -4.46
N SER A 35 25.20 12.77 -3.66
CA SER A 35 25.18 11.36 -4.11
C SER A 35 24.03 11.11 -5.08
N PRO A 36 24.26 10.37 -6.18
CA PRO A 36 23.23 10.09 -7.18
C PRO A 36 21.99 9.43 -6.59
N ARG A 37 20.80 9.86 -7.06
CA ARG A 37 19.48 9.45 -6.54
C ARG A 37 19.31 7.90 -6.43
N PHE A 38 19.95 7.13 -7.30
CA PHE A 38 19.91 5.66 -7.30
C PHE A 38 20.60 4.98 -6.11
N PHE A 39 21.53 5.64 -5.41
CA PHE A 39 22.13 5.08 -4.19
C PHE A 39 21.16 5.06 -3.00
N TRP A 40 20.12 5.87 -3.08
CA TRP A 40 19.17 6.16 -2.00
C TRP A 40 17.85 5.41 -2.17
N ASP A 41 17.56 5.02 -3.40
CA ASP A 41 16.34 4.34 -3.81
C ASP A 41 16.56 2.82 -3.73
N GLY A 42 16.03 2.17 -2.68
CA GLY A 42 16.03 0.71 -2.55
C GLY A 42 14.99 0.03 -3.44
N PRO A 43 14.83 -1.30 -3.35
CA PRO A 43 13.87 -2.03 -4.17
C PRO A 43 12.43 -1.56 -3.88
N GLU A 44 11.60 -1.58 -4.93
CA GLU A 44 10.17 -1.35 -4.81
C GLU A 44 9.47 -2.62 -4.35
N TYR A 45 8.53 -2.48 -3.42
CA TYR A 45 7.68 -3.56 -2.94
C TYR A 45 6.23 -3.10 -2.88
N THR A 46 5.31 -4.05 -3.04
CA THR A 46 3.87 -3.75 -3.03
C THR A 46 3.27 -4.20 -1.71
N THR A 47 2.51 -3.32 -1.06
CA THR A 47 1.67 -3.65 0.09
C THR A 47 0.21 -3.66 -0.34
N ALA A 48 -0.51 -4.72 0.02
CA ALA A 48 -1.94 -4.84 -0.24
C ALA A 48 -2.74 -4.59 1.05
N TYR A 49 -3.80 -3.77 0.96
CA TYR A 49 -4.73 -3.49 2.06
C TYR A 49 -6.17 -3.86 1.66
N GLY A 50 -6.95 -4.31 2.64
CA GLY A 50 -8.32 -4.78 2.45
C GLY A 50 -8.44 -6.31 2.47
N PRO A 51 -9.49 -6.88 1.87
CA PRO A 51 -10.44 -6.26 0.95
C PRO A 51 -11.54 -5.44 1.64
N TYR A 52 -12.07 -4.46 0.93
CA TYR A 52 -13.15 -3.56 1.33
C TYR A 52 -14.39 -3.82 0.48
N ASN A 53 -15.57 -3.74 1.09
CA ASN A 53 -16.86 -3.98 0.44
C ASN A 53 -17.43 -2.75 -0.31
N ALA A 54 -16.76 -1.60 -0.25
CA ALA A 54 -17.18 -0.37 -0.90
C ALA A 54 -15.97 0.37 -1.49
N ILE A 55 -16.11 0.86 -2.71
CA ILE A 55 -15.05 1.62 -3.39
C ILE A 55 -14.70 2.93 -2.67
N GLY A 56 -15.68 3.56 -1.99
CA GLY A 56 -15.45 4.75 -1.17
C GLY A 56 -14.49 4.50 -0.02
N THR A 57 -14.64 3.36 0.67
CA THR A 57 -13.72 2.93 1.73
C THR A 57 -12.33 2.66 1.18
N ALA A 58 -12.22 1.96 0.05
CA ALA A 58 -10.93 1.72 -0.61
C ALA A 58 -10.24 3.03 -1.03
N ARG A 59 -10.99 4.05 -1.49
CA ARG A 59 -10.43 5.39 -1.78
C ARG A 59 -9.90 6.07 -0.53
N GLY A 60 -10.66 6.08 0.57
CA GLY A 60 -10.20 6.65 1.83
C GLY A 60 -8.93 5.97 2.35
N GLN A 61 -8.84 4.65 2.20
CA GLN A 61 -7.67 3.86 2.59
C GLN A 61 -6.47 4.12 1.67
N LEU A 62 -6.69 4.24 0.35
CA LEU A 62 -5.65 4.68 -0.59
C LEU A 62 -5.08 6.03 -0.16
N THR A 63 -5.94 7.05 0.04
CA THR A 63 -5.50 8.37 0.48
C THR A 63 -4.73 8.30 1.80
N HIS A 64 -5.24 7.57 2.79
CA HIS A 64 -4.58 7.42 4.09
C HIS A 64 -3.18 6.80 4.01
N HIS A 65 -2.97 5.86 3.10
CA HIS A 65 -1.67 5.18 2.95
C HIS A 65 -0.71 5.84 1.97
N THR A 66 -1.18 6.79 1.15
CA THR A 66 -0.35 7.49 0.17
C THR A 66 -0.06 8.94 0.52
N VAL A 67 -0.81 9.54 1.45
CA VAL A 67 -0.76 10.96 1.77
C VAL A 67 -0.48 11.17 3.26
N ASP A 68 0.38 12.13 3.60
CA ASP A 68 0.68 12.51 4.98
C ASP A 68 -0.38 13.44 5.60
N VAL A 69 -0.12 13.89 6.83
CA VAL A 69 -1.04 14.75 7.59
C VAL A 69 -1.25 16.15 6.96
N TYR A 70 -0.38 16.55 6.02
CA TYR A 70 -0.44 17.85 5.34
C TYR A 70 -1.06 17.77 3.95
N GLY A 71 -1.42 16.57 3.49
CA GLY A 71 -1.94 16.38 2.13
C GLY A 71 -0.86 16.10 1.08
N GLU A 72 0.40 15.93 1.50
CA GLU A 72 1.52 15.66 0.59
C GLU A 72 1.74 14.15 0.40
N PRO A 73 2.21 13.70 -0.78
CA PRO A 73 2.56 12.31 -0.99
C PRO A 73 3.60 11.81 0.02
N MET A 74 3.36 10.66 0.64
CA MET A 74 4.34 10.03 1.54
C MET A 74 5.65 9.76 0.79
N LYS A 75 6.78 10.12 1.42
CA LYS A 75 8.12 10.09 0.80
C LYS A 75 8.55 8.73 0.25
N ASP A 76 8.04 7.64 0.81
CA ASP A 76 8.37 6.27 0.40
C ASP A 76 7.33 5.68 -0.58
N VAL A 77 6.25 6.39 -0.90
CA VAL A 77 5.21 5.92 -1.80
C VAL A 77 5.53 6.33 -3.24
N VAL A 78 5.59 5.33 -4.12
CA VAL A 78 5.84 5.51 -5.56
C VAL A 78 4.53 5.60 -6.32
N SER A 79 3.58 4.73 -5.98
CA SER A 79 2.26 4.72 -6.60
C SER A 79 1.24 4.01 -5.70
N GLY A 80 -0.04 4.18 -6.01
CA GLY A 80 -1.09 3.37 -5.42
C GLY A 80 -2.29 3.26 -6.32
N CYS A 81 -2.98 2.12 -6.27
CA CYS A 81 -4.17 1.86 -7.06
C CYS A 81 -5.20 1.03 -6.29
N ILE A 82 -6.45 1.08 -6.75
CA ILE A 82 -7.52 0.23 -6.26
C ILE A 82 -7.77 -0.84 -7.31
N GLN A 83 -7.81 -2.09 -6.87
CA GLN A 83 -8.12 -3.24 -7.72
C GLN A 83 -9.36 -3.96 -7.19
N ARG A 84 -10.09 -4.64 -8.09
CA ARG A 84 -11.11 -5.61 -7.65
C ARG A 84 -10.38 -6.78 -6.98
N ALA A 85 -10.85 -7.17 -5.81
CA ALA A 85 -10.30 -8.26 -5.03
C ALA A 85 -11.21 -9.48 -5.15
N HIS A 86 -10.63 -10.64 -5.42
CA HIS A 86 -11.32 -11.92 -5.25
C HIS A 86 -11.23 -12.30 -3.76
N THR A 87 -12.36 -12.59 -3.12
CA THR A 87 -12.38 -13.15 -1.77
C THR A 87 -12.16 -14.66 -1.85
N THR A 88 -10.92 -15.08 -2.06
CA THR A 88 -10.49 -16.45 -1.77
C THR A 88 -9.50 -16.35 -0.61
N TRP A 89 -10.05 -16.26 0.59
CA TRP A 89 -9.28 -16.55 1.80
C TRP A 89 -9.26 -18.08 1.92
N GLU A 90 -8.11 -18.69 1.64
CA GLU A 90 -7.89 -20.10 1.94
C GLU A 90 -7.74 -20.24 3.47
N ASP A 91 -8.47 -21.20 4.07
CA ASP A 91 -8.18 -21.66 5.43
C ASP A 91 -6.80 -22.32 5.41
N VAL A 92 -5.85 -21.76 6.17
CA VAL A 92 -4.58 -22.43 6.46
C VAL A 92 -4.84 -23.38 7.63
N GLU A 93 -4.92 -24.68 7.33
CA GLU A 93 -4.91 -25.76 8.35
C GLU A 93 -3.52 -25.91 8.99
#